data_AF-A0A8J6QPW9-F1
#
_entry.id   AF-A0A8J6QPW9-F1
#
_cell.length_a   1.000
_cell.length_b   1.000
_cell.length_c   1.000
_cell.angle_alpha   90.00
_cell.angle_beta   90.00
_cell.angle_gamma   90.00
#
_symmetry.space_group_name_H-M   'P 1'
#
loop_
_entity.id
_entity.type
_entity.pdbx_description
1 polymer ?
#
loop_
_entity_poly.entity_id
_entity_poly.type
_entity_poly.pdbx_seq_one_letter_code
_entity_poly.pdbx_strand_id
1 'polypeptide(L)'
;MLTGSELLAKVKELGDVSKSDLVRSCGYVSTKKDGGERLNFTAFYEALLEAKGLSLGNDGVGRGKGGRKLSYTATVQGNGNLLIGKAYTAMLDLKPGDEFEIKLGRKQIKLIPAGATEEE
;
A
#
# COMPACT_ATOMS: atom_id res chain seq x y z
N MET A 1 3.43 3.57 -20.52
CA MET A 1 4.47 4.52 -20.06
C MET A 1 5.82 4.04 -20.57
N LEU A 2 6.71 4.95 -20.98
CA LEU A 2 8.04 4.64 -21.50
C LEU A 2 9.03 4.43 -20.35
N THR A 3 10.00 3.53 -20.50
CA THR A 3 11.07 3.26 -19.52
C THR A 3 12.42 3.11 -20.23
N GLY A 4 13.52 3.06 -19.47
CA GLY A 4 14.85 2.75 -20.00
C GLY A 4 15.33 3.69 -21.12
N SER A 5 15.95 3.12 -22.16
CA SER A 5 16.49 3.88 -23.30
C SER A 5 15.41 4.61 -24.09
N GLU A 6 14.21 4.06 -24.23
CA GLU A 6 13.09 4.67 -24.94
C GLU A 6 12.61 5.96 -24.25
N LEU A 7 12.57 5.93 -22.91
CA LEU A 7 12.24 7.12 -22.10
C LEU A 7 13.29 8.22 -22.30
N LEU A 8 14.58 7.88 -22.29
CA LEU A 8 15.65 8.85 -22.49
C LEU A 8 15.62 9.44 -23.90
N ALA A 9 15.39 8.61 -24.92
CA ALA A 9 15.25 9.05 -26.30
C ALA A 9 14.08 10.03 -26.45
N LYS A 10 12.91 9.70 -25.87
CA LYS A 10 11.73 10.56 -25.96
C LYS A 10 11.90 11.89 -25.23
N VAL A 11 12.50 11.89 -24.04
CA VAL A 11 12.77 13.13 -23.31
C VAL A 11 13.76 14.02 -24.06
N LYS A 12 14.76 13.43 -24.72
CA LYS A 12 15.71 14.17 -25.56
C LYS A 12 15.04 14.76 -26.81
N GLU A 13 14.12 14.02 -27.44
CA GLU A 13 13.35 14.47 -28.61
C GLU A 13 12.43 15.65 -28.26
N LEU A 14 11.73 15.56 -27.12
CA LEU A 14 10.77 16.58 -26.70
C LEU A 14 11.41 17.88 -26.22
N GLY A 15 12.70 17.86 -25.86
CA GLY A 15 13.47 19.06 -25.55
C GLY A 15 12.88 19.89 -24.40
N ASP A 16 12.58 21.16 -24.68
CA ASP A 16 12.25 22.19 -23.68
C ASP A 16 10.72 22.41 -23.52
N VAL A 17 9.93 21.35 -23.63
CA VAL A 17 8.50 21.39 -23.31
C VAL A 17 8.27 21.36 -21.80
N SER A 18 7.05 21.69 -21.37
CA SER A 18 6.71 21.69 -19.96
C SER A 18 6.91 20.30 -19.34
N LYS A 19 7.28 20.27 -18.05
CA LYS A 19 7.38 19.01 -17.29
C LYS A 19 6.09 18.18 -17.36
N SER A 20 4.94 18.84 -17.38
CA SER A 20 3.64 18.18 -17.50
C SER A 20 3.47 17.49 -18.85
N ASP A 21 3.91 18.12 -19.94
CA ASP A 21 3.82 17.55 -21.28
C ASP A 21 4.83 16.42 -21.49
N LEU A 22 6.01 16.49 -20.88
CA LEU A 22 6.95 15.37 -20.84
C LEU A 22 6.33 14.15 -20.16
N VAL A 23 5.77 14.33 -18.96
CA VAL A 23 5.13 13.25 -18.18
C VAL A 23 3.95 12.65 -18.95
N ARG A 24 3.13 13.49 -19.58
CA ARG A 24 2.02 13.05 -20.42
C ARG A 24 2.50 12.27 -21.64
N SER A 25 3.43 12.82 -22.40
CA SER A 25 3.95 12.23 -23.65
C SER A 25 4.73 10.94 -23.41
N CYS A 26 5.34 10.79 -22.24
CA CYS A 26 5.99 9.55 -21.82
C CYS A 26 5.00 8.53 -21.22
N GLY A 27 3.70 8.85 -21.17
CA GLY A 27 2.62 7.96 -20.74
C GLY A 27 2.50 7.78 -19.23
N TYR A 28 3.02 8.70 -18.42
CA TYR A 28 2.91 8.70 -16.96
C TYR A 28 1.65 9.42 -16.51
N VAL A 29 0.50 8.96 -17.00
CA VAL A 29 -0.82 9.52 -16.70
C VAL A 29 -1.74 8.41 -16.23
N SER A 30 -2.64 8.75 -15.32
CA SER A 30 -3.75 7.90 -14.90
C SER A 30 -5.06 8.66 -15.03
N THR A 31 -6.11 7.98 -15.46
CA THR A 31 -7.45 8.54 -15.55
C THR A 31 -8.13 8.44 -14.20
N LYS A 32 -8.64 9.55 -13.68
CA LYS A 32 -9.46 9.59 -12.47
C LYS A 32 -10.88 9.12 -12.79
N LYS A 33 -11.66 8.82 -11.75
CA LYS A 33 -13.07 8.41 -11.89
C LYS A 33 -13.96 9.48 -12.52
N ASP A 34 -13.58 10.75 -12.40
CA ASP A 34 -14.27 11.90 -12.98
C ASP A 34 -13.85 12.20 -14.44
N GLY A 35 -13.02 11.34 -15.04
CA GLY A 35 -12.46 11.53 -16.38
C GLY A 35 -11.26 12.48 -16.44
N GLY A 36 -10.90 13.13 -15.34
CA GLY A 36 -9.73 14.01 -15.27
C GLY A 36 -8.42 13.24 -15.33
N GLU A 37 -7.40 13.85 -15.94
CA GLU A 37 -6.05 13.29 -15.95
C GLU A 37 -5.33 13.55 -14.61
N ARG A 38 -4.59 12.55 -14.14
CA ARG A 38 -3.59 12.69 -13.06
C ARG A 38 -2.22 12.34 -13.62
N LEU A 39 -1.34 13.33 -13.65
CA LEU A 39 0.07 13.15 -13.99
C LEU A 39 0.84 12.50 -12.84
N ASN A 40 1.62 11.47 -13.16
CA ASN A 40 2.37 10.66 -12.20
C ASN A 40 3.86 11.04 -12.22
N PHE A 41 4.17 12.26 -11.75
CA PHE A 41 5.53 12.81 -11.73
C PHE A 41 6.54 11.93 -11.00
N THR A 42 6.19 11.38 -9.84
CA THR A 42 7.09 10.52 -9.05
C THR A 42 7.55 9.32 -9.86
N ALA A 43 6.61 8.58 -10.46
CA ALA A 43 6.93 7.41 -11.28
C ALA A 43 7.76 7.79 -12.53
N PHE A 44 7.51 8.95 -13.13
CA PHE A 44 8.30 9.45 -14.26
C PHE A 44 9.75 9.73 -13.86
N TYR A 45 9.97 10.42 -12.74
CA TYR A 45 11.32 10.75 -12.27
C TYR A 45 12.08 9.53 -11.79
N GLU A 46 11.41 8.59 -11.10
CA GLU A 46 12.00 7.30 -10.73
C GLU A 46 12.51 6.55 -11.97
N ALA A 47 11.67 6.43 -12.99
CA ALA A 47 12.05 5.77 -14.24
C ALA A 47 13.17 6.50 -15.00
N LEU A 48 13.22 7.83 -14.92
CA LEU A 48 14.33 8.61 -15.50
C LEU A 48 15.65 8.39 -14.75
N LEU A 49 15.61 8.28 -13.43
CA LEU A 49 16.78 8.01 -12.61
C LEU A 49 17.28 6.58 -12.87
N GLU A 50 16.37 5.62 -12.89
CA GLU A 50 16.68 4.23 -13.20
C GLU A 50 17.28 4.08 -14.61
N ALA A 51 16.70 4.73 -15.62
CA ALA A 51 17.23 4.73 -16.98
C ALA A 51 18.64 5.33 -17.09
N LYS A 52 19.01 6.23 -16.17
CA LYS A 52 20.36 6.80 -16.04
C LYS A 52 21.31 5.95 -15.19
N GLY A 53 20.88 4.77 -14.74
CA GLY A 53 21.67 3.88 -13.89
C GLY A 53 21.70 4.26 -12.41
N LEU A 54 20.84 5.20 -11.97
CA LEU A 54 20.69 5.57 -10.57
C LEU A 54 19.58 4.71 -9.95
N SER A 55 19.97 3.64 -9.26
CA SER A 55 19.02 2.80 -8.52
C SER A 55 18.62 3.51 -7.22
N LEU A 56 17.39 4.00 -7.17
CA LEU A 56 16.73 4.32 -5.90
C LEU A 56 16.30 2.98 -5.30
N GLY A 57 17.15 2.41 -4.43
CA GLY A 57 16.88 1.24 -3.57
C GLY A 57 15.78 0.27 -4.02
N ASN A 58 16.18 -0.94 -4.41
CA ASN A 58 15.36 -2.06 -4.86
C ASN A 58 14.01 -2.27 -4.12
N ASP A 59 12.95 -1.58 -4.55
CA ASP A 59 11.54 -1.91 -4.27
C ASP A 59 10.75 -2.17 -5.57
N GLY A 60 11.46 -2.34 -6.69
CA GLY A 60 10.94 -2.58 -8.03
C GLY A 60 10.68 -4.04 -8.39
N VAL A 61 10.14 -4.87 -7.49
CA VAL A 61 9.50 -6.14 -7.88
C VAL A 61 8.20 -6.29 -7.10
N GLY A 62 7.09 -5.98 -7.79
CA GLY A 62 5.75 -6.23 -7.28
C GLY A 62 5.05 -4.97 -6.81
N ARG A 63 4.30 -4.35 -7.74
CA ARG A 63 3.19 -3.43 -7.48
C ARG A 63 2.02 -4.14 -6.75
N GLY A 64 2.29 -4.91 -5.70
CA GLY A 64 1.34 -5.08 -4.62
C GLY A 64 1.46 -3.84 -3.74
N LYS A 65 0.35 -3.28 -3.24
CA LYS A 65 0.43 -2.33 -2.13
C LYS A 65 1.29 -2.98 -1.04
N GLY A 66 2.56 -2.58 -0.91
CA GLY A 66 3.34 -2.79 0.30
C GLY A 66 2.62 -2.02 1.39
N GLY A 67 1.57 -2.63 1.94
CA GLY A 67 0.79 -2.05 3.00
C GLY A 67 1.70 -1.75 4.18
N ARG A 68 1.27 -0.83 5.05
CA ARG A 68 1.94 -0.65 6.33
C ARG A 68 2.11 -2.04 6.97
N LYS A 69 3.34 -2.37 7.37
CA LYS A 69 3.62 -3.58 8.16
C LYS A 69 2.75 -3.53 9.40
N LEU A 70 2.23 -4.69 9.82
CA LEU A 70 1.47 -4.79 11.07
C LEU A 70 2.38 -4.40 12.23
N SER A 71 1.93 -3.46 13.05
CA SER A 71 2.65 -3.00 14.24
C SER A 71 2.55 -3.97 15.42
N TYR A 72 1.60 -4.91 15.36
CA TYR A 72 1.18 -5.77 16.48
C TYR A 72 0.79 -4.99 17.75
N THR A 73 0.39 -3.74 17.58
CA THR A 73 -0.05 -2.84 18.65
C THR A 73 -1.41 -2.25 18.30
N ALA A 74 -2.36 -2.33 19.24
CA ALA A 74 -3.65 -1.65 19.17
C ALA A 74 -3.73 -0.57 20.25
N THR A 75 -4.29 0.59 19.91
CA THR A 75 -4.49 1.70 20.83
C THR A 75 -5.98 1.82 21.16
N VAL A 76 -6.30 2.03 22.42
CA VAL A 76 -7.67 2.33 22.86
C VAL A 76 -8.12 3.63 22.19
N GLN A 77 -9.24 3.57 21.49
CA GLN A 77 -9.81 4.72 20.80
C GLN A 77 -10.41 5.71 21.81
N GLY A 78 -10.67 6.95 21.38
CA GLY A 78 -11.21 8.00 22.28
C GLY A 78 -12.57 7.67 22.90
N ASN A 79 -13.30 6.69 22.34
CA ASN A 79 -14.56 6.17 22.88
C ASN A 79 -14.38 4.99 23.86
N GLY A 80 -13.13 4.62 24.19
CA GLY A 80 -12.82 3.52 25.10
C GLY A 80 -12.74 2.13 24.45
N ASN A 81 -13.03 2.00 23.15
CA ASN A 81 -12.99 0.70 22.46
C ASN A 81 -11.58 0.32 22.01
N LEU A 82 -11.26 -0.97 22.09
CA LEU A 82 -10.06 -1.57 21.50
C LEU A 82 -10.46 -2.34 20.23
N LEU A 83 -9.87 -2.00 19.09
CA LEU A 83 -10.22 -2.59 17.80
C LEU A 83 -9.10 -3.49 17.27
N ILE A 84 -9.45 -4.71 16.87
CA ILE A 84 -8.55 -5.64 16.16
C ILE A 84 -8.73 -5.43 14.65
N GLY A 85 -7.66 -5.02 13.96
CA GLY A 85 -7.72 -4.75 12.52
C GLY A 85 -7.91 -6.02 11.68
N LYS A 86 -8.56 -5.88 10.51
CA LYS A 86 -8.85 -6.97 9.57
C LYS A 86 -7.65 -7.85 9.21
N ALA A 87 -6.46 -7.27 9.15
CA ALA A 87 -5.25 -8.03 8.82
C ALA A 87 -4.88 -9.06 9.90
N TYR A 88 -5.19 -8.79 11.18
CA TYR A 88 -4.98 -9.76 12.26
C TYR A 88 -6.09 -10.82 12.27
N THR A 89 -7.35 -10.45 12.05
CA THR A 89 -8.45 -11.43 12.01
C THR A 89 -8.34 -12.37 10.80
N ALA A 90 -7.81 -11.89 9.67
CA ALA A 90 -7.53 -12.73 8.50
C ALA A 90 -6.40 -13.76 8.75
N MET A 91 -5.42 -13.46 9.59
CA MET A 91 -4.37 -14.43 9.98
C MET A 91 -4.93 -15.59 10.81
N LEU A 92 -6.07 -15.37 11.46
CA LEU A 92 -6.80 -16.37 12.22
C LEU A 92 -7.96 -17.00 11.43
N ASP A 93 -8.09 -16.67 10.13
CA ASP A 93 -9.19 -17.10 9.24
C ASP A 93 -10.60 -16.83 9.79
N LEU A 94 -10.76 -15.74 10.55
CA LEU A 94 -12.06 -15.42 11.15
C LEU A 94 -13.07 -14.95 10.11
N LYS A 95 -14.31 -15.38 10.28
CA LYS A 95 -15.43 -15.11 9.40
C LYS A 95 -16.44 -14.19 10.09
N PRO A 96 -17.22 -13.41 9.32
CA PRO A 96 -18.34 -12.66 9.88
C PRO A 96 -19.32 -13.62 10.59
N GLY A 97 -19.61 -13.33 11.85
CA GLY A 97 -20.45 -14.18 12.69
C GLY A 97 -19.70 -15.08 13.67
N ASP A 98 -18.36 -15.16 13.58
CA ASP A 98 -17.57 -15.84 14.60
C ASP A 98 -17.71 -15.11 15.95
N GLU A 99 -18.02 -15.88 17.00
CA GLU A 99 -18.22 -15.38 18.35
C GLU A 99 -17.08 -15.80 19.28
N PHE A 100 -16.78 -14.94 20.25
CA PHE A 100 -15.75 -15.17 21.25
C PHE A 100 -16.26 -14.85 22.65
N GLU A 101 -15.97 -15.73 23.59
CA GLU A 101 -16.07 -15.43 25.01
C GLU A 101 -14.90 -14.55 25.45
N ILE A 102 -15.20 -13.50 26.22
CA ILE A 102 -14.22 -12.57 26.77
C ILE A 102 -13.90 -12.99 28.21
N LYS A 103 -12.69 -13.50 28.44
CA LYS A 103 -12.16 -13.73 29.80
C LYS A 103 -11.21 -12.60 30.21
N LEU A 104 -11.49 -11.99 31.36
CA LEU A 104 -10.66 -10.94 31.94
C LEU A 104 -9.62 -11.55 32.88
N GLY A 105 -8.33 -11.28 32.62
CA GLY A 105 -7.23 -11.54 33.54
C GLY A 105 -6.75 -10.26 34.22
N ARG A 106 -5.74 -10.36 35.10
CA ARG A 106 -5.23 -9.23 35.90
C ARG A 106 -4.78 -8.02 35.05
N LYS A 107 -4.27 -8.25 33.83
CA LYS A 107 -3.81 -7.21 32.89
C LYS A 107 -3.99 -7.61 31.41
N GLN A 108 -4.87 -8.55 31.11
CA GLN A 108 -5.07 -9.05 29.75
C GLN A 108 -6.54 -9.39 29.51
N ILE A 109 -6.93 -9.30 28.25
CA ILE A 109 -8.21 -9.82 27.75
C ILE A 109 -7.87 -11.04 26.90
N LYS A 110 -8.41 -12.21 27.27
CA LYS A 110 -8.31 -13.43 26.46
C LYS A 110 -9.63 -13.61 25.73
N LEU A 111 -9.56 -13.72 24.40
CA LEU A 111 -10.70 -14.08 23.55
C LEU A 111 -10.65 -15.57 23.29
N ILE A 112 -11.73 -16.29 23.60
CA ILE A 112 -11.84 -17.74 23.40
C ILE A 112 -12.98 -17.99 22.41
N PRO A 113 -12.77 -18.70 21.29
CA PRO A 113 -13.85 -19.01 20.37
C PRO A 113 -15.03 -19.67 21.08
N ALA A 114 -16.24 -19.18 20.87
CA ALA A 114 -17.43 -19.74 21.48
C ALA A 114 -17.60 -21.21 21.05
N GLY A 115 -17.68 -22.14 22.02
CA GLY A 115 -17.80 -23.57 21.77
C GLY A 115 -16.48 -24.34 21.62
N ALA A 116 -15.32 -23.68 21.70
CA ALA A 116 -14.05 -24.37 21.87
C ALA A 116 -13.90 -24.81 23.33
N THR A 117 -13.77 -26.11 23.58
CA THR A 117 -13.27 -26.62 24.86
C THR A 117 -11.82 -26.16 25.01
N GLU A 118 -11.48 -25.54 26.14
CA GLU A 118 -10.09 -25.18 26.45
C GLU A 118 -9.24 -26.45 26.42
N GLU A 119 -8.49 -26.67 25.34
CA GLU A 119 -7.28 -27.49 25.44
C GLU A 119 -6.24 -26.66 26.19
N GLU A 120 -5.73 -27.23 27.29
CA GLU A 120 -4.88 -26.62 28.32
C GLU A 120 -3.65 -25.86 27.79
#